data_AF-A0A1V5ZQ42-F1
#
_entry.id   AF-A0A1V5ZQ42-F1
#
_cell.length_a   1.000
_cell.length_b   1.000
_cell.length_c   1.000
_cell.angle_alpha   90.00
_cell.angle_beta   90.00
_cell.angle_gamma   90.00
#
_symmetry.space_group_name_H-M   'P 1'
#
loop_
_entity.id
_entity.type
_entity.pdbx_description
1 polymer ?
#
loop_
_entity_poly.entity_id
_entity_poly.type
_entity_poly.pdbx_seq_one_letter_code
_entity_poly.pdbx_strand_id
1 'polypeptide(L)'
;MKIKVKYKILYENKDLNLVERLLKIRGIDENADIFLNPKIKDYRLDPMKLNDMPKAVNRIIQALKNKEKIMIFGDYDVDGITSSFILFKFFTKFLKYRNISIMYPDRIEE
;
A
#
# COMPACT_ATOMS: atom_id res chain seq x y z
N MET A 1 12.30 -17.26 31.59
CA MET A 1 11.79 -16.65 30.35
C MET A 1 11.15 -15.31 30.69
N LYS A 2 11.81 -14.17 30.44
CA LYS A 2 11.23 -12.84 30.74
C LYS A 2 10.17 -12.53 29.70
N ILE A 3 8.90 -12.62 30.09
CA ILE A 3 7.77 -12.16 29.28
C ILE A 3 8.03 -10.68 28.95
N LYS A 4 8.19 -10.33 27.67
CA LYS A 4 8.31 -8.92 27.23
C LYS A 4 7.14 -8.15 27.84
N VAL A 5 7.41 -6.99 28.46
CA VAL A 5 6.43 -6.15 29.21
C VAL A 5 5.08 -6.04 28.50
N LYS A 6 5.09 -5.98 27.18
CA LYS A 6 3.93 -5.93 26.28
C LYS A 6 2.90 -7.06 26.48
N TYR A 7 3.32 -8.27 26.84
CA TYR A 7 2.41 -9.41 27.03
C TYR A 7 1.86 -9.54 28.45
N LYS A 8 2.33 -8.72 29.40
CA LYS A 8 1.72 -8.68 30.75
C LYS A 8 0.25 -8.24 30.72
N ILE A 9 -0.10 -7.39 29.74
CA ILE A 9 -1.48 -6.95 29.46
C ILE A 9 -2.43 -8.14 29.21
N LEU A 10 -1.91 -9.26 28.65
CA LEU A 10 -2.66 -10.52 28.45
C LEU A 10 -2.97 -11.28 29.74
N TYR A 11 -2.39 -10.89 30.87
CA TYR A 11 -2.63 -11.56 32.16
C TYR A 11 -3.14 -10.62 33.26
N GLU A 12 -2.79 -9.33 33.22
CA GLU A 12 -3.09 -8.36 34.28
C GLU A 12 -4.47 -7.68 34.13
N ASN A 13 -4.91 -7.33 32.92
CA ASN A 13 -6.22 -6.71 32.68
C ASN A 13 -7.33 -7.77 32.50
N LYS A 14 -7.72 -8.46 33.56
CA LYS A 14 -8.78 -9.50 33.51
C LYS A 14 -10.19 -8.94 33.27
N ASP A 15 -10.39 -7.64 33.52
CA ASP A 15 -11.67 -6.97 33.31
C ASP A 15 -11.98 -6.70 31.83
N LEU A 16 -10.97 -6.82 30.97
CA LEU A 16 -11.10 -6.69 29.52
C LEU A 16 -11.24 -8.08 28.88
N ASN A 17 -12.06 -8.18 27.84
CA ASN A 17 -12.12 -9.39 27.03
C ASN A 17 -10.83 -9.58 26.21
N LEU A 18 -10.66 -10.78 25.63
CA LEU A 18 -9.45 -11.12 24.89
C LEU A 18 -9.16 -10.15 23.73
N VAL A 19 -10.20 -9.74 22.98
CA VAL A 19 -10.06 -8.84 21.82
C VAL A 19 -9.58 -7.46 22.26
N GLU A 20 -10.18 -6.89 23.31
CA GLU A 20 -9.79 -5.60 23.88
C GLU A 20 -8.32 -5.60 24.34
N ARG A 21 -7.87 -6.68 24.98
CA ARG A 21 -6.48 -6.82 25.42
C ARG A 21 -5.51 -6.91 24.24
N LEU A 22 -5.88 -7.62 23.19
CA LEU A 22 -5.08 -7.72 21.96
C LEU A 22 -5.01 -6.39 21.21
N LEU A 23 -6.07 -5.58 21.23
CA LEU A 23 -6.09 -4.22 20.67
C LEU A 23 -5.17 -3.29 21.45
N LYS A 24 -5.26 -3.27 22.79
CA LYS A 24 -4.32 -2.51 23.63
C LYS A 24 -2.86 -2.88 23.40
N ILE A 25 -2.58 -4.18 23.23
CA ILE A 25 -1.23 -4.65 22.88
C ILE A 25 -0.78 -4.12 21.51
N ARG A 26 -1.68 -3.94 20.56
CA ARG A 26 -1.37 -3.31 19.27
C ARG A 26 -1.27 -1.78 19.34
N GLY A 27 -1.50 -1.16 20.51
CA GLY A 27 -1.51 0.29 20.68
C GLY A 27 -2.77 0.94 20.11
N ILE A 28 -3.87 0.19 20.07
CA ILE A 28 -5.14 0.62 19.51
C ILE A 28 -6.11 0.78 20.67
N ASP A 29 -6.16 2.01 21.18
CA ASP A 29 -7.03 2.37 22.31
C ASP A 29 -8.34 3.02 21.86
N GLU A 30 -8.33 3.66 20.68
CA GLU A 30 -9.47 4.33 20.07
C GLU A 30 -9.83 3.69 18.72
N ASN A 31 -11.10 3.82 18.30
CA ASN A 31 -11.57 3.38 16.98
C ASN A 31 -11.33 1.89 16.67
N ALA A 32 -11.44 1.03 17.69
CA ALA A 32 -11.30 -0.43 17.57
C ALA A 32 -12.15 -1.02 16.44
N ASP A 33 -13.39 -0.56 16.27
CA ASP A 33 -14.27 -1.04 15.20
C ASP A 33 -13.76 -0.68 13.81
N ILE A 34 -13.20 0.52 13.62
CA ILE A 34 -12.60 0.94 12.35
C ILE A 34 -11.38 0.09 12.03
N PHE A 35 -10.56 -0.24 13.04
CA PHE A 35 -9.40 -1.10 12.85
C PHE A 35 -9.78 -2.55 12.50
N LEU A 36 -10.81 -3.10 13.17
CA LEU A 36 -11.26 -4.48 12.94
C LEU A 36 -12.09 -4.63 11.66
N ASN A 37 -12.85 -3.60 11.31
CA ASN A 37 -13.76 -3.57 10.16
C ASN A 37 -13.46 -2.37 9.25
N PRO A 38 -12.22 -2.25 8.70
CA PRO A 38 -11.81 -1.09 7.95
C PRO A 38 -12.61 -0.98 6.65
N LYS A 39 -13.25 0.16 6.43
CA LYS A 39 -13.82 0.49 5.12
C LYS A 39 -12.85 1.39 4.40
N ILE A 40 -12.84 1.32 3.06
CA ILE A 40 -12.00 2.18 2.21
C ILE A 40 -12.17 3.65 2.59
N LYS A 41 -13.41 4.08 2.88
CA LYS A 41 -13.71 5.47 3.25
C LYS A 41 -13.04 5.93 4.55
N ASP A 42 -12.73 5.02 5.47
CA ASP A 42 -12.20 5.34 6.80
C ASP A 42 -10.69 5.67 6.73
N TYR A 43 -10.01 5.21 5.66
CA TYR A 43 -8.57 5.39 5.43
C TYR A 43 -8.26 6.11 4.12
N ARG A 44 -9.25 6.81 3.54
CA ARG A 44 -9.05 7.59 2.31
C ARG A 44 -8.11 8.75 2.58
N LEU A 45 -6.86 8.57 2.18
CA LEU A 45 -5.90 9.65 2.03
C LEU A 45 -6.02 10.20 0.61
N ASP A 46 -5.94 11.52 0.47
CA ASP A 46 -5.81 12.16 -0.83
C ASP A 46 -4.48 11.76 -1.46
N PRO A 47 -4.46 11.02 -2.60
CA PRO A 47 -3.22 10.59 -3.23
C PRO A 47 -2.32 11.76 -3.65
N MET A 48 -2.89 12.96 -3.87
CA MET A 48 -2.12 14.15 -4.24
C MET A 48 -1.23 14.68 -3.11
N LYS A 49 -1.41 14.18 -1.89
CA LYS A 49 -0.52 14.49 -0.75
C LYS A 49 0.78 13.70 -0.76
N LEU A 50 0.91 12.70 -1.63
CA LEU A 50 2.19 12.02 -1.82
C LEU A 50 3.18 12.96 -2.49
N ASN A 51 4.43 12.94 -2.03
CA ASN A 51 5.48 13.80 -2.56
C ASN A 51 5.59 13.65 -4.08
N ASP A 52 5.72 14.77 -4.78
CA ASP A 52 5.80 14.86 -6.24
C ASP A 52 4.64 14.24 -7.04
N MET A 53 3.52 13.86 -6.40
CA MET A 53 2.39 13.26 -7.11
C MET A 53 1.84 14.15 -8.24
N PRO A 54 1.64 15.47 -8.04
CA PRO A 54 1.19 16.34 -9.13
C PRO A 54 2.17 16.37 -10.32
N LYS A 55 3.48 16.33 -10.05
CA LYS A 55 4.53 16.32 -11.06
C LYS A 55 4.53 15.01 -11.86
N ALA A 56 4.41 13.87 -11.17
CA ALA A 56 4.34 12.55 -11.79
C ALA A 56 3.11 12.42 -12.71
N VAL A 57 1.93 12.83 -12.23
CA VAL A 57 0.69 12.80 -13.01
C VAL A 57 0.80 13.66 -14.27
N ASN A 58 1.30 14.90 -14.14
CA ASN A 58 1.47 15.80 -15.29
C ASN A 58 2.43 15.21 -16.34
N ARG A 59 3.54 14.61 -15.90
CA ARG A 59 4.51 13.96 -16.80
C ARG A 59 3.90 12.79 -17.58
N ILE A 60 3.09 11.96 -16.89
CA ILE A 60 2.38 10.83 -17.51
C ILE A 60 1.35 11.35 -18.53
N ILE A 61 0.56 12.36 -18.18
CA ILE A 61 -0.42 12.96 -19.08
C ILE A 61 0.26 13.49 -20.34
N GLN A 62 1.42 14.15 -20.21
CA GLN A 62 2.20 14.62 -21.34
C GLN A 62 2.68 13.46 -22.23
N ALA A 63 3.22 12.39 -21.64
CA ALA A 63 3.61 11.19 -22.39
C ALA A 63 2.45 10.60 -23.20
N LEU A 64 1.26 10.50 -22.59
CA LEU A 64 0.06 9.99 -23.26
C LEU A 64 -0.35 10.88 -24.44
N LYS A 65 -0.36 12.20 -24.27
CA LYS A 65 -0.69 13.16 -25.35
C LYS A 65 0.30 13.08 -26.51
N ASN A 66 1.58 12.93 -26.20
CA ASN A 66 2.66 12.82 -27.18
C ASN A 66 2.85 11.42 -27.76
N LYS A 67 2.06 10.43 -27.30
CA LYS A 67 2.17 9.01 -27.68
C LYS A 67 3.55 8.40 -27.40
N GLU A 68 4.23 8.88 -26.36
CA GLU A 68 5.56 8.43 -25.93
C GLU A 68 5.52 6.99 -25.41
N LYS A 69 6.61 6.23 -25.60
CA LYS A 69 6.70 4.91 -24.95
C LYS A 69 6.82 5.10 -23.43
N ILE A 70 5.96 4.44 -22.67
CA ILE A 70 6.01 4.40 -21.21
C ILE A 70 6.65 3.09 -20.77
N MET A 71 7.57 3.13 -19.82
CA MET A 71 8.13 1.94 -19.18
C MET A 71 7.88 2.00 -17.68
N ILE A 72 7.31 0.94 -17.13
CA ILE A 72 7.14 0.76 -15.69
C ILE A 72 8.30 -0.08 -15.20
N PHE A 73 9.13 0.48 -14.33
CA PHE A 73 10.13 -0.26 -13.57
C PHE A 73 9.51 -0.65 -12.24
N GLY A 74 9.26 -1.94 -12.04
CA GLY A 74 8.81 -2.49 -10.77
C GLY A 74 9.96 -3.12 -10.00
N ASP A 75 9.79 -3.28 -8.70
CA ASP A 75 10.70 -4.12 -7.89
C ASP A 75 10.35 -5.61 -8.08
N TYR A 76 11.29 -6.50 -7.77
CA TYR A 76 11.17 -7.95 -7.94
C TYR A 76 10.33 -8.62 -6.82
N ASP A 77 10.03 -7.91 -5.74
CA ASP A 77 9.19 -8.40 -4.66
C ASP A 77 7.70 -8.40 -5.02
N VAL A 78 6.89 -9.01 -4.17
CA VAL A 78 5.47 -9.23 -4.48
C VAL A 78 4.71 -7.92 -4.59
N ASP A 79 5.03 -6.93 -3.76
CA ASP A 79 4.46 -5.58 -3.82
C ASP A 79 4.94 -4.81 -5.06
N GLY A 80 6.21 -4.90 -5.44
CA GLY A 80 6.73 -4.35 -6.69
C GLY A 80 6.04 -4.92 -7.93
N ILE A 81 5.93 -6.24 -8.03
CA ILE A 81 5.27 -6.94 -9.13
C ILE A 81 3.77 -6.60 -9.19
N THR A 82 3.07 -6.66 -8.06
CA THR A 82 1.62 -6.43 -8.04
C THR A 82 1.26 -4.98 -8.35
N SER A 83 1.98 -4.01 -7.76
CA SER A 83 1.73 -2.57 -7.97
C SER A 83 1.98 -2.14 -9.42
N SER A 84 3.12 -2.55 -9.98
CA SER A 84 3.47 -2.27 -11.39
C SER A 84 2.51 -2.94 -12.37
N PHE A 85 2.05 -4.17 -12.09
CA PHE A 85 1.03 -4.82 -12.91
C PHE A 85 -0.34 -4.11 -12.85
N ILE A 86 -0.74 -3.59 -11.68
CA ILE A 86 -1.95 -2.76 -11.55
C ILE A 86 -1.88 -1.55 -12.48
N LEU A 87 -0.75 -0.84 -12.48
CA LEU A 87 -0.52 0.30 -13.39
C LEU A 87 -0.57 -0.15 -14.85
N PHE A 88 0.15 -1.20 -15.21
CA PHE A 88 0.16 -1.74 -16.57
C PHE A 88 -1.26 -2.09 -17.05
N LYS A 89 -2.06 -2.74 -16.20
CA LYS A 89 -3.46 -3.08 -16.49
C LYS A 89 -4.32 -1.83 -16.64
N PHE A 90 -4.13 -0.81 -15.81
CA PHE A 90 -4.82 0.47 -15.95
C PHE A 90 -4.54 1.12 -17.32
N PHE A 91 -3.27 1.26 -17.71
CA PHE A 91 -2.92 1.82 -19.01
C PHE A 91 -3.48 1.00 -20.17
N THR A 92 -3.32 -0.32 -20.15
CA THR A 92 -3.68 -1.18 -21.29
C THR A 92 -5.17 -1.49 -21.39
N LYS A 93 -5.86 -1.74 -20.28
CA LYS A 93 -7.27 -2.14 -20.27
C LYS A 93 -8.22 -0.95 -20.12
N PHE A 94 -7.91 -0.02 -19.21
CA PHE A 94 -8.78 1.11 -18.94
C PHE A 94 -8.53 2.25 -19.93
N LEU A 95 -7.27 2.68 -20.08
CA LEU A 95 -6.92 3.76 -21.02
C LEU A 95 -6.72 3.28 -22.47
N LYS A 96 -6.68 1.97 -22.72
CA LYS A 96 -6.39 1.37 -24.03
C LYS A 96 -5.05 1.82 -24.65
N TYR A 97 -4.11 2.25 -23.80
CA TYR A 97 -2.78 2.68 -24.21
C TYR A 97 -1.86 1.48 -24.40
N ARG A 98 -1.34 1.28 -25.62
CA ARG A 98 -0.54 0.09 -25.98
C ARG A 98 0.97 0.32 -26.03
N ASN A 99 1.43 1.57 -26.10
CA ASN A 99 2.86 1.89 -26.14
C ASN A 99 3.47 1.90 -24.73
N ILE A 100 3.34 0.76 -24.03
CA ILE A 100 3.77 0.59 -22.64
C ILE A 100 4.45 -0.76 -22.43
N SER A 101 5.46 -0.80 -21.56
CA SER A 101 6.18 -2.02 -21.18
C SER A 101 6.42 -2.04 -19.68
N ILE A 102 6.71 -3.23 -19.14
CA ILE A 102 7.05 -3.45 -17.73
C ILE A 102 8.39 -4.17 -17.67
N MET A 103 9.24 -3.78 -16.73
CA MET A 103 10.54 -4.39 -16.46
C MET A 103 10.67 -4.63 -14.94
N TYR A 104 11.24 -5.78 -14.60
CA TYR A 104 11.64 -6.13 -13.24
C TYR A 104 13.15 -6.38 -13.24
N PRO A 105 13.88 -5.93 -12.21
CA PRO A 105 15.29 -6.21 -12.08
C PRO A 105 15.54 -7.70 -11.84
N ASP A 106 16.72 -8.18 -12.25
CA ASP A 106 17.20 -9.50 -11.83
C ASP A 106 17.85 -9.36 -10.45
N ARG A 107 17.25 -10.00 -9.45
CA ARG A 107 17.69 -9.92 -8.05
C ARG A 107 19.14 -10.43 -7.82
N ILE A 108 19.64 -11.31 -8.69
CA ILE A 108 20.93 -11.99 -8.48
C ILE A 108 22.05 -11.28 -9.25
N GLU A 109 21.74 -10.63 -10.37
CA GLU A 109 22.73 -10.00 -11.25
C GLU A 109 22.87 -8.47 -11.08
N GLU A 110 22.01 -7.83 -10.30
CA GLU A 110 22.19 -6.47 -9.74
C GLU A 110 22.85 -6.48 -8.36
#